data_AF-A0A2M8A9E7-F1
#
_entry.id   AF-A0A2M8A9E7-F1
#
_cell.length_a   1.000
_cell.length_b   1.000
_cell.length_c   1.000
_cell.angle_alpha   90.00
_cell.angle_beta   90.00
_cell.angle_gamma   90.00
#
_symmetry.space_group_name_H-M   'P 1'
#
loop_
_entity.id
_entity.type
_entity.pdbx_description
1 polymer ?
#
loop_
_entity_poly.entity_id
_entity_poly.type
_entity_poly.pdbx_seq_one_letter_code
_entity_poly.pdbx_strand_id
1 'polypeptide(L)'
;QPFRRLTLSGTYDSRKNVIYYETNKDYLSTLIDTEARQGLSAQINYKISKNLFIGVKAGTRFQKNDSRETRNAYGFITYNNMFKSQLSTTFSSTRLESNYLNGAIYHLSFSRGFNEGKTNVSLGYSYVNYEVLKAELPLIQYIANLTISRALANKFYFSFNMESNFEKPNQFYRLYLQLSKRF
;
A
#
# COMPACT_ATOMS: atom_id res chain seq x y z
N GLN A 1 -1.66 14.91 26.29
CA GLN A 1 -1.38 15.31 24.89
C GLN A 1 -2.72 15.61 24.21
N PRO A 2 -2.90 16.75 23.52
CA PRO A 2 -4.17 17.04 22.88
C PRO A 2 -4.44 15.98 21.79
N PHE A 3 -5.62 15.37 21.83
CA PHE A 3 -6.04 14.39 20.84
C PHE A 3 -6.21 15.12 19.49
N ARG A 4 -5.17 15.15 18.66
CA ARG A 4 -5.25 15.64 17.29
C ARG A 4 -6.09 14.65 16.47
N ARG A 5 -7.40 14.89 16.45
CA ARG A 5 -8.38 14.02 15.78
C ARG A 5 -8.36 14.18 14.26
N LEU A 6 -7.96 15.33 13.75
CA LEU A 6 -7.87 15.62 12.32
C LEU A 6 -6.43 16.01 11.94
N THR A 7 -5.93 15.40 10.88
CA THR A 7 -4.65 15.77 10.27
C THR A 7 -4.87 16.01 8.78
N LEU A 8 -4.37 17.14 8.31
CA LEU A 8 -4.39 17.56 6.92
C LEU A 8 -2.94 17.69 6.45
N SER A 9 -2.64 17.17 5.27
CA SER A 9 -1.31 17.25 4.66
C SER A 9 -1.42 17.41 3.15
N GLY A 10 -0.56 18.25 2.59
CA GLY A 10 -0.39 18.40 1.14
C GLY A 10 1.05 18.13 0.76
N THR A 11 1.29 17.62 -0.44
CA THR A 11 2.63 17.34 -0.94
C THR A 11 2.71 17.71 -2.42
N TYR A 12 3.80 18.37 -2.78
CA TYR A 12 4.18 18.66 -4.16
C TYR A 12 5.54 18.04 -4.41
N ASP A 13 5.66 17.23 -5.46
CA ASP A 13 6.93 16.66 -5.89
C ASP A 13 7.12 16.94 -7.37
N SER A 14 8.28 17.48 -7.75
CA SER A 14 8.64 17.80 -9.15
C SER A 14 9.79 16.93 -9.68
N ARG A 15 10.25 15.94 -8.91
CA ARG A 15 11.46 15.17 -9.22
C ARG A 15 11.23 14.13 -10.32
N LYS A 16 12.06 14.19 -11.35
CA LYS A 16 12.15 13.22 -12.45
C LYS A 16 13.05 12.03 -12.10
N ASN A 17 12.72 11.25 -11.08
CA ASN A 17 13.52 10.08 -10.72
C ASN A 17 13.09 8.81 -11.49
N VAL A 18 14.09 8.03 -11.90
CA VAL A 18 13.95 6.68 -12.47
C VAL A 18 13.25 5.77 -11.45
N ILE A 19 12.32 4.94 -11.93
CA ILE A 19 11.56 3.99 -11.10
C ILE A 19 12.53 2.94 -10.58
N TYR A 20 12.85 2.99 -9.29
CA TYR A 20 13.46 1.86 -8.59
C TYR A 20 12.34 1.03 -8.01
N TYR A 21 12.17 -0.20 -8.51
CA TYR A 21 11.35 -1.19 -7.82
C TYR A 21 12.03 -1.48 -6.48
N GLU A 22 11.55 -0.83 -5.41
CA GLU A 22 12.02 -1.11 -4.06
C GLU A 22 11.50 -2.49 -3.66
N THR A 23 12.42 -3.44 -3.50
CA THR A 23 12.14 -4.87 -3.28
C THR A 23 11.35 -5.16 -1.99
N ASN A 24 11.22 -4.17 -1.10
CA ASN A 24 10.58 -4.29 0.22
C ASN A 24 9.13 -3.80 0.25
N LYS A 25 8.60 -3.26 -0.87
CA LYS A 25 7.25 -2.73 -0.94
C LYS A 25 6.38 -3.65 -1.78
N ASP A 26 5.20 -3.97 -1.26
CA ASP A 26 4.17 -4.67 -2.02
C ASP A 26 3.87 -3.94 -3.33
N TYR A 27 3.50 -4.69 -4.37
CA TYR A 27 3.28 -4.14 -5.71
C TYR A 27 2.29 -2.96 -5.69
N LEU A 28 1.24 -3.06 -4.89
CA LEU A 28 0.17 -2.06 -4.79
C LEU A 28 0.66 -0.77 -4.12
N SER A 29 1.45 -0.89 -3.06
CA SER A 29 2.08 0.24 -2.39
C SER A 29 3.05 0.96 -3.31
N THR A 30 3.79 0.20 -4.12
CA THR A 30 4.68 0.74 -5.15
C THR A 30 3.89 1.46 -6.24
N LEU A 31 2.78 0.89 -6.71
CA LEU A 31 1.93 1.51 -7.73
C LEU A 31 1.36 2.85 -7.22
N ILE A 32 0.80 2.88 -6.01
CA ILE A 32 0.24 4.09 -5.41
C ILE A 32 1.31 5.18 -5.22
N ASP A 33 2.48 4.81 -4.69
CA ASP A 33 3.58 5.74 -4.46
C ASP A 33 4.19 6.25 -5.78
N THR A 34 4.23 5.42 -6.82
CA THR A 34 4.81 5.77 -8.12
C THR A 34 3.91 6.74 -8.88
N GLU A 35 2.61 6.56 -8.79
CA GLU A 35 1.62 7.34 -9.56
C GLU A 35 1.38 8.73 -8.95
N ALA A 36 1.81 8.96 -7.70
CA ALA A 36 1.79 10.27 -7.05
C ALA A 36 3.08 11.10 -7.20
N ARG A 37 4.14 10.59 -7.86
CA ARG A 37 5.40 11.34 -8.08
C ARG A 37 5.24 12.31 -9.26
N GLN A 38 5.95 13.44 -9.24
CA GLN A 38 5.80 14.53 -10.24
C GLN A 38 4.37 15.11 -10.25
N GLY A 39 3.81 15.34 -9.07
CA GLY A 39 2.41 15.61 -8.88
C GLY A 39 2.07 16.37 -7.61
N LEU A 40 0.80 16.71 -7.49
CA LEU A 40 0.18 17.27 -6.29
C LEU A 40 -0.60 16.16 -5.60
N SER A 41 -0.48 16.07 -4.28
CA SER A 41 -1.36 15.21 -3.48
C SER A 41 -1.82 15.90 -2.21
N ALA A 42 -3.02 15.57 -1.78
CA ALA A 42 -3.61 15.99 -0.52
C ALA A 42 -4.09 14.75 0.23
N GLN A 43 -3.94 14.77 1.56
CA GLN A 43 -4.37 13.70 2.43
C GLN A 43 -5.05 14.26 3.69
N ILE A 44 -6.15 13.63 4.05
CA ILE A 44 -6.95 13.89 5.23
C ILE A 44 -6.98 12.61 6.04
N ASN A 45 -6.68 12.72 7.33
CA ASN A 45 -6.70 11.61 8.26
C ASN A 45 -7.55 12.00 9.47
N TYR A 46 -8.49 11.14 9.85
CA TYR A 46 -9.39 11.37 10.96
C TYR A 46 -9.41 10.18 11.94
N LYS A 47 -9.17 10.49 13.22
CA LYS A 47 -9.22 9.53 14.31
C LYS A 47 -10.59 9.59 14.97
N ILE A 48 -11.47 8.67 14.57
CA ILE A 48 -12.84 8.55 15.11
C ILE A 48 -12.80 8.17 16.59
N SER A 49 -11.96 7.18 16.95
CA SER A 49 -11.81 6.72 18.33
C SER A 49 -10.36 6.32 18.63
N LYS A 50 -10.08 5.82 19.83
CA LYS A 50 -8.74 5.31 20.17
C LYS A 50 -8.30 4.17 19.24
N ASN A 51 -9.25 3.41 18.72
CA ASN A 51 -9.04 2.19 17.96
C ASN A 51 -9.43 2.33 16.49
N LEU A 52 -10.28 3.29 16.14
CA LEU A 52 -10.76 3.46 14.77
C LEU A 52 -10.17 4.71 14.13
N PHE A 53 -9.56 4.51 12.96
CA PHE A 53 -8.89 5.54 12.18
C PHE A 53 -9.31 5.44 10.72
N ILE A 54 -9.54 6.57 10.07
CA ILE A 54 -9.86 6.64 8.65
C ILE A 54 -8.97 7.67 7.97
N GLY A 55 -8.75 7.51 6.68
CA GLY A 55 -8.07 8.53 5.90
C GLY A 55 -8.37 8.42 4.42
N VAL A 56 -8.20 9.54 3.73
CA VAL A 56 -8.32 9.66 2.28
C VAL A 56 -7.15 10.46 1.76
N LYS A 57 -6.55 10.02 0.68
CA LYS A 57 -5.49 10.69 -0.07
C LYS A 57 -5.89 10.75 -1.53
N ALA A 58 -5.74 11.90 -2.16
CA ALA A 58 -5.94 12.05 -3.60
C ALA A 58 -4.74 12.77 -4.19
N GLY A 59 -4.39 12.43 -5.42
CA GLY A 59 -3.29 13.07 -6.13
C GLY A 59 -3.47 13.07 -7.63
N THR A 60 -2.71 13.96 -8.27
CA THR A 60 -2.64 14.09 -9.72
C THR A 60 -1.18 14.27 -10.12
N ARG A 61 -0.79 13.68 -11.24
CA ARG A 61 0.54 13.74 -11.83
C ARG A 61 0.47 14.40 -13.21
N PHE A 62 1.37 15.34 -13.43
CA PHE A 62 1.48 16.11 -14.66
C PHE A 62 2.79 15.78 -15.37
N GLN A 63 2.72 15.00 -16.45
CA GLN A 63 3.87 14.67 -17.28
C GLN A 63 3.72 15.27 -18.67
N LYS A 64 4.74 16.01 -19.16
CA LYS A 64 4.69 16.75 -20.43
C LYS A 64 4.43 15.90 -21.68
N ASN A 65 4.70 14.59 -21.61
CA ASN A 65 4.52 13.66 -22.73
C ASN A 65 3.23 12.83 -22.64
N ASP A 66 2.40 13.08 -21.64
CA ASP A 66 1.16 12.35 -21.40
C ASP A 66 -0.04 13.17 -21.88
N SER A 67 -0.87 12.59 -22.74
CA SER A 67 -2.07 13.25 -23.32
C SER A 67 -3.18 13.49 -22.29
N ARG A 68 -3.20 12.69 -21.22
CA ARG A 68 -4.12 12.80 -20.07
C ARG A 68 -3.33 12.82 -18.77
N GLU A 69 -3.78 13.63 -17.82
CA GLU A 69 -3.28 13.63 -16.44
C GLU A 69 -3.55 12.29 -15.77
N THR A 70 -2.59 11.83 -14.96
CA THR A 70 -2.79 10.63 -14.13
C THR A 70 -3.35 11.03 -12.78
N ARG A 71 -4.42 10.40 -12.33
CA ARG A 71 -5.12 10.68 -11.07
C ARG A 71 -5.15 9.43 -10.21
N ASN A 72 -4.96 9.61 -8.90
CA ASN A 72 -5.13 8.55 -7.93
C ASN A 72 -5.94 9.01 -6.74
N ALA A 73 -6.76 8.11 -6.21
CA ALA A 73 -7.48 8.29 -4.96
C ALA A 73 -7.31 7.04 -4.11
N TYR A 74 -7.02 7.21 -2.83
CA TYR A 74 -6.79 6.17 -1.86
C TYR A 74 -7.59 6.47 -0.61
N GLY A 75 -8.45 5.56 -0.19
CA GLY A 75 -9.22 5.66 1.04
C GLY A 75 -8.96 4.43 1.90
N PHE A 76 -8.92 4.60 3.21
CA PHE A 76 -8.74 3.48 4.13
C PHE A 76 -9.44 3.68 5.46
N ILE A 77 -9.73 2.55 6.11
CA ILE A 77 -10.26 2.44 7.46
C ILE A 77 -9.46 1.38 8.20
N THR A 78 -8.98 1.73 9.39
CA THR A 78 -8.18 0.86 10.24
C THR A 78 -8.81 0.74 11.61
N TYR A 79 -9.02 -0.50 12.06
CA TYR A 79 -9.43 -0.82 13.42
C TYR A 79 -8.30 -1.54 14.15
N ASN A 80 -7.72 -0.85 15.13
CA ASN A 80 -6.62 -1.33 15.96
C ASN A 80 -7.13 -2.09 17.18
N ASN A 81 -6.35 -3.06 17.63
CA ASN A 81 -6.62 -3.87 18.82
C ASN A 81 -7.96 -4.62 18.76
N MET A 82 -8.28 -5.18 17.59
CA MET A 82 -9.42 -6.07 17.41
C MET A 82 -9.33 -7.25 18.38
N PHE A 83 -10.44 -7.56 19.03
CA PHE A 83 -10.52 -8.59 20.08
C PHE A 83 -9.49 -8.40 21.22
N LYS A 84 -9.05 -7.16 21.50
CA LYS A 84 -8.03 -6.84 22.53
C LYS A 84 -6.69 -7.58 22.33
N SER A 85 -6.37 -7.99 21.10
CA SER A 85 -5.29 -8.93 20.80
C SER A 85 -4.08 -8.33 20.08
N GLN A 86 -3.91 -6.99 20.10
CA GLN A 86 -2.93 -6.25 19.27
C GLN A 86 -3.09 -6.48 17.76
N LEU A 87 -4.20 -7.09 17.34
CA LEU A 87 -4.58 -7.26 15.94
C LEU A 87 -5.11 -5.94 15.39
N SER A 88 -4.60 -5.53 14.25
CA SER A 88 -5.06 -4.35 13.51
C SER A 88 -5.58 -4.80 12.15
N THR A 89 -6.80 -4.40 11.83
CA THR A 89 -7.46 -4.72 10.56
C THR A 89 -7.59 -3.44 9.76
N THR A 90 -7.16 -3.46 8.51
CA THR A 90 -7.27 -2.32 7.59
C THR A 90 -7.99 -2.76 6.33
N PHE A 91 -9.02 -2.02 5.97
CA PHE A 91 -9.61 -2.08 4.64
C PHE A 91 -9.26 -0.81 3.88
N SER A 92 -8.93 -0.94 2.60
CA SER A 92 -8.61 0.19 1.75
C SER A 92 -9.11 0.01 0.33
N SER A 93 -9.33 1.13 -0.34
CA SER A 93 -9.71 1.21 -1.73
C SER A 93 -8.82 2.21 -2.43
N THR A 94 -8.27 1.81 -3.57
CA THR A 94 -7.47 2.68 -4.44
C THR A 94 -8.12 2.74 -5.80
N ARG A 95 -8.33 3.94 -6.33
CA ARG A 95 -8.71 4.19 -7.71
C ARG A 95 -7.52 4.82 -8.44
N LEU A 96 -7.23 4.31 -9.63
CA LEU A 96 -6.15 4.82 -10.47
C LEU A 96 -6.64 5.05 -11.89
N GLU A 97 -6.31 6.21 -12.44
CA GLU A 97 -6.64 6.60 -13.82
C GLU A 97 -5.41 7.23 -14.47
N SER A 98 -4.91 6.63 -15.55
CA SER A 98 -3.78 7.13 -16.32
C SER A 98 -4.05 7.00 -17.83
N ASN A 99 -3.08 7.35 -18.68
CA ASN A 99 -3.15 7.13 -20.13
C ASN A 99 -3.15 5.66 -20.54
N TYR A 100 -2.72 4.77 -19.63
CA TYR A 100 -2.48 3.36 -19.95
C TYR A 100 -3.40 2.44 -19.16
N LEU A 101 -3.82 2.87 -17.97
CA LEU A 101 -4.47 2.01 -17.00
C LEU A 101 -5.60 2.76 -16.29
N ASN A 102 -6.75 2.12 -16.20
CA ASN A 102 -7.89 2.60 -15.46
C ASN A 102 -8.40 1.47 -14.57
N GLY A 103 -8.46 1.66 -13.26
CA GLY A 103 -9.08 0.64 -12.43
C GLY A 103 -8.99 0.88 -10.94
N ALA A 104 -9.37 -0.16 -10.19
CA ALA A 104 -9.52 -0.09 -8.75
C ALA A 104 -8.91 -1.31 -8.06
N ILE A 105 -8.39 -1.06 -6.86
CA ILE A 105 -7.88 -2.07 -5.94
C ILE A 105 -8.69 -1.99 -4.67
N TYR A 106 -9.18 -3.12 -4.19
CA TYR A 106 -9.74 -3.25 -2.85
C TYR A 106 -8.84 -4.17 -2.05
N HIS A 107 -8.31 -3.69 -0.93
CA HIS A 107 -7.35 -4.42 -0.11
C HIS A 107 -7.83 -4.54 1.33
N LEU A 108 -7.74 -5.76 1.86
CA LEU A 108 -7.99 -6.08 3.25
C LEU A 108 -6.72 -6.67 3.85
N SER A 109 -6.26 -6.11 4.96
CA SER A 109 -5.08 -6.59 5.69
C SER A 109 -5.34 -6.76 7.17
N PHE A 110 -4.68 -7.75 7.75
CA PHE A 110 -4.63 -8.04 9.17
C PHE A 110 -3.16 -8.02 9.59
N SER A 111 -2.83 -7.24 10.62
CA SER A 111 -1.47 -7.20 11.17
C SER A 111 -1.49 -7.38 12.68
N ARG A 112 -0.56 -8.16 13.21
CA ARG A 112 -0.43 -8.41 14.64
C ARG A 112 1.02 -8.38 15.07
N GLY A 113 1.26 -7.59 16.13
CA GLY A 113 2.51 -7.64 16.88
C GLY A 113 2.49 -8.76 17.92
N PHE A 114 3.64 -9.40 18.09
CA PHE A 114 3.93 -10.37 19.14
C PHE A 114 5.20 -9.95 19.87
N ASN A 115 5.38 -10.46 21.10
CA ASN A 115 6.56 -10.19 21.93
C ASN A 115 6.85 -8.68 22.06
N GLU A 116 5.82 -7.91 22.43
CA GLU A 116 5.89 -6.45 22.55
C GLU A 116 6.28 -5.74 21.24
N GLY A 117 5.88 -6.31 20.09
CA GLY A 117 6.15 -5.75 18.76
C GLY A 117 7.50 -6.13 18.17
N LYS A 118 8.29 -6.99 18.84
CA LYS A 118 9.54 -7.53 18.29
C LYS A 118 9.31 -8.42 17.08
N THR A 119 8.15 -9.06 16.99
CA THR A 119 7.74 -9.84 15.82
C THR A 119 6.43 -9.30 15.30
N ASN A 120 6.36 -9.00 14.02
CA ASN A 120 5.13 -8.56 13.37
C ASN A 120 4.79 -9.54 12.26
N VAL A 121 3.52 -9.94 12.21
CA VAL A 121 2.97 -10.77 11.14
C VAL A 121 1.84 -9.97 10.52
N SER A 122 1.86 -9.86 9.19
CA SER A 122 0.81 -9.25 8.41
C SER A 122 0.37 -10.19 7.31
N LEU A 123 -0.95 -10.31 7.16
CA LEU A 123 -1.60 -11.03 6.08
C LEU A 123 -2.50 -10.04 5.36
N GLY A 124 -2.61 -10.16 4.04
CA GLY A 124 -3.55 -9.35 3.31
C GLY A 124 -3.96 -9.98 1.99
N TYR A 125 -5.00 -9.38 1.44
CA TYR A 125 -5.66 -9.85 0.26
C TYR A 125 -6.18 -8.66 -0.53
N SER A 126 -5.94 -8.68 -1.84
CA SER A 126 -6.34 -7.63 -2.74
C SER A 126 -7.15 -8.21 -3.90
N TYR A 127 -8.27 -7.57 -4.17
CA TYR A 127 -8.97 -7.67 -5.43
C TYR A 127 -8.57 -6.50 -6.31
N VAL A 128 -8.03 -6.79 -7.49
CA VAL A 128 -7.52 -5.80 -8.43
C VAL A 128 -8.31 -5.94 -9.72
N ASN A 129 -8.91 -4.85 -10.17
CA ASN A 129 -9.61 -4.78 -11.44
C ASN A 129 -9.06 -3.61 -12.25
N TYR A 130 -8.33 -3.90 -13.32
CA TYR A 130 -7.76 -2.91 -14.22
C TYR A 130 -8.23 -3.12 -15.66
N GLU A 131 -8.42 -2.02 -16.35
CA GLU A 131 -8.61 -1.95 -17.79
C GLU A 131 -7.37 -1.30 -18.38
N VAL A 132 -6.67 -2.03 -19.24
CA VAL A 132 -5.57 -1.48 -20.02
C VAL A 132 -6.18 -0.83 -21.26
N LEU A 133 -6.19 0.50 -21.29
CA LEU A 133 -6.93 1.30 -22.29
C LEU A 133 -6.50 1.03 -23.74
N LYS A 134 -5.33 0.42 -23.96
CA LYS A 134 -4.80 0.05 -25.29
C LYS A 134 -4.91 -1.44 -25.64
N ALA A 135 -5.32 -2.29 -24.71
CA ALA A 135 -5.29 -3.75 -24.89
C ALA A 135 -6.68 -4.42 -24.82
N GLU A 136 -7.77 -3.65 -24.71
CA GLU A 136 -9.20 -4.09 -24.73
C GLU A 136 -9.56 -5.27 -23.80
N LEU A 137 -8.68 -5.68 -22.89
CA LEU A 137 -8.91 -6.81 -21.99
C LEU A 137 -8.94 -6.34 -20.53
N PRO A 138 -10.05 -6.57 -19.81
CA PRO A 138 -10.09 -6.36 -18.37
C PRO A 138 -9.20 -7.38 -17.67
N LEU A 139 -8.31 -6.89 -16.82
CA LEU A 139 -7.36 -7.65 -16.03
C LEU A 139 -7.85 -7.74 -14.59
N ILE A 140 -8.34 -8.93 -14.22
CA ILE A 140 -8.73 -9.24 -12.86
C ILE A 140 -7.62 -10.04 -12.21
N GLN A 141 -7.08 -9.52 -11.10
CA GLN A 141 -6.07 -10.20 -10.30
C GLN A 141 -6.52 -10.32 -8.85
N TYR A 142 -6.18 -11.46 -8.25
CA TYR A 142 -6.30 -11.67 -6.81
C TYR A 142 -4.89 -11.79 -6.25
N ILE A 143 -4.55 -10.95 -5.28
CA ILE A 143 -3.19 -10.93 -4.71
C ILE A 143 -3.29 -11.25 -3.22
N ALA A 144 -2.59 -12.29 -2.77
CA ALA A 144 -2.42 -12.60 -1.36
C ALA A 144 -1.00 -12.25 -0.94
N ASN A 145 -0.84 -11.54 0.19
CA ASN A 145 0.47 -11.20 0.76
C ASN A 145 0.60 -11.71 2.20
N LEU A 146 1.80 -12.19 2.52
CA LEU A 146 2.24 -12.56 3.87
C LEU A 146 3.57 -11.87 4.15
N THR A 147 3.61 -11.09 5.22
CA THR A 147 4.83 -10.46 5.73
C THR A 147 5.08 -10.93 7.15
N ILE A 148 6.31 -11.37 7.42
CA ILE A 148 6.79 -11.68 8.76
C ILE A 148 8.07 -10.89 8.98
N SER A 149 8.12 -10.07 10.02
CA SER A 149 9.32 -9.36 10.40
C SER A 149 9.67 -9.57 11.86
N ARG A 150 10.97 -9.63 12.16
CA ARG A 150 11.46 -9.83 13.52
C ARG A 150 12.74 -9.05 13.80
N ALA A 151 12.69 -8.24 14.86
CA ALA A 151 13.87 -7.70 15.50
C ALA A 151 14.49 -8.76 16.43
N LEU A 152 15.75 -9.11 16.17
CA LEU A 152 16.54 -10.06 16.94
C LEU A 152 17.43 -9.29 17.93
N ALA A 153 17.74 -9.91 19.08
CA ALA A 153 18.46 -9.25 20.17
C ALA A 153 19.84 -8.68 19.78
N ASN A 154 20.50 -9.25 18.77
CA ASN A 154 21.87 -8.91 18.37
C ASN A 154 21.96 -7.80 17.32
N LYS A 155 21.06 -6.80 17.37
CA LYS A 155 20.94 -5.73 16.36
C LYS A 155 20.63 -6.22 14.94
N PHE A 156 20.17 -7.46 14.80
CA PHE A 156 19.73 -8.00 13.52
C PHE A 156 18.23 -7.78 13.33
N TYR A 157 17.84 -7.53 12.09
CA TYR A 157 16.45 -7.49 11.66
C TYR A 157 16.27 -8.46 10.51
N PHE A 158 15.27 -9.32 10.64
CA PHE A 158 14.87 -10.26 9.61
C PHE A 158 13.50 -9.85 9.09
N SER A 159 13.31 -9.92 7.77
CA SER A 159 11.98 -9.90 7.18
C SER A 159 11.84 -10.94 6.07
N PHE A 160 10.65 -11.52 6.01
CA PHE A 160 10.20 -12.43 4.98
C PHE A 160 8.89 -11.88 4.41
N ASN A 161 8.80 -11.80 3.09
CA ASN A 161 7.62 -11.36 2.38
C ASN A 161 7.31 -12.37 1.29
N MET A 162 6.05 -12.76 1.18
CA MET A 162 5.55 -13.64 0.14
C MET A 162 4.32 -13.00 -0.49
N GLU A 163 4.29 -12.93 -1.81
CA GLU A 163 3.18 -12.43 -2.60
C GLU A 163 2.78 -13.51 -3.61
N SER A 164 1.49 -13.82 -3.69
CA SER A 164 0.91 -14.74 -4.67
C SER A 164 -0.12 -13.98 -5.49
N ASN A 165 0.09 -13.88 -6.79
CA ASN A 165 -0.81 -13.22 -7.73
C ASN A 165 -1.48 -14.28 -8.61
N PHE A 166 -2.81 -14.30 -8.55
CA PHE A 166 -3.66 -15.17 -9.34
C PHE A 166 -4.37 -14.34 -10.41
N GLU A 167 -3.87 -14.43 -11.64
CA GLU A 167 -4.47 -13.89 -12.84
C GLU A 167 -4.85 -15.07 -13.75
N LYS A 168 -5.92 -14.99 -14.54
CA LYS A 168 -6.19 -16.03 -15.55
C LYS A 168 -5.58 -15.58 -16.88
N PRO A 169 -4.65 -16.33 -17.51
CA PRO A 169 -4.22 -17.70 -17.20
C PRO A 169 -2.98 -17.85 -16.30
N ASN A 170 -2.32 -16.75 -15.91
CA ASN A 170 -0.99 -16.79 -15.30
C ASN A 170 -0.98 -16.63 -13.78
N GLN A 171 -0.25 -17.49 -13.09
CA GLN A 171 0.00 -17.38 -11.65
C GLN A 171 1.44 -16.95 -11.42
N PHE A 172 1.64 -15.96 -10.55
CA PHE A 172 2.96 -15.45 -10.20
C PHE A 172 3.16 -15.51 -8.69
N TYR A 173 4.34 -15.97 -8.28
CA TYR A 173 4.73 -16.03 -6.88
C TYR A 173 6.02 -15.24 -6.70
N ARG A 174 6.07 -14.42 -5.66
CA ARG A 174 7.26 -13.63 -5.31
C ARG A 174 7.59 -13.90 -3.85
N LEU A 175 8.86 -14.15 -3.61
CA LEU A 175 9.41 -14.38 -2.29
C LEU A 175 10.56 -13.41 -2.09
N TYR A 176 10.56 -12.72 -0.96
CA TYR A 176 11.60 -11.79 -0.59
C TYR A 176 12.06 -12.04 0.84
N LEU A 177 13.38 -12.10 1.01
CA LEU A 177 14.06 -12.32 2.27
C LEU A 177 15.04 -11.17 2.50
N GLN A 178 14.96 -10.57 3.67
CA GLN A 178 15.86 -9.51 4.10
C GLN A 178 16.50 -9.87 5.44
N LEU A 179 17.80 -9.72 5.51
CA LEU A 179 18.55 -9.73 6.76
C LEU A 179 19.41 -8.47 6.82
N SER A 180 19.23 -7.66 7.85
CA SER A 180 20.03 -6.46 8.08
C SER A 180 20.60 -6.44 9.49
N LYS A 181 21.75 -5.79 9.67
CA LYS A 181 22.42 -5.61 10.96
C LYS A 181 22.64 -4.13 11.19
N ARG A 182 22.21 -3.61 12.33
CA ARG A 182 22.52 -2.25 12.76
C ARG A 182 23.87 -2.27 13.50
N PHE A 183 24.80 -1.42 13.10
CA PHE A 183 26.08 -1.25 13.77
C PHE A 183 25.93 -0.25 14.92
#